data_AF-A0A2S4Y7X2-F1
#
_entry.id   AF-A0A2S4Y7X2-F1
#
_cell.length_a   1.000
_cell.length_b   1.000
_cell.length_c   1.000
_cell.angle_alpha   90.00
_cell.angle_beta   90.00
_cell.angle_gamma   90.00
#
_symmetry.space_group_name_H-M   'P 1'
#
loop_
_entity.id
_entity.type
_entity.pdbx_description
1 polymer ?
#
loop_
_entity_poly.entity_id
_entity_poly.type
_entity_poly.pdbx_seq_one_letter_code
_entity_poly.pdbx_strand_id
1 'polypeptide(L)'
;MWADDPETETVEPREYWVWLTPGQAQPIDGVRYDAIPRYPLRREEPTAQAADRWAWKIQRTRAVGGRPGALVVHVWDCEEAPREAEELDVHAALEVLRRPGATACTECGADVALGPLM
;
A
#
# COMPACT_ATOMS: atom_id res chain seq x y z
N MET A 1 47.61 8.46 34.07
CA MET A 1 47.27 8.07 32.68
C MET A 1 45.94 7.35 32.79
N TRP A 2 44.90 8.09 32.39
CA TRP A 2 43.46 7.79 32.27
C TRP A 2 42.73 7.20 33.48
N ALA A 3 42.01 8.07 34.18
CA ALA A 3 40.86 7.70 35.01
C ALA A 3 39.63 7.80 34.10
N ASP A 4 38.93 6.69 33.90
CA ASP A 4 37.57 6.70 33.36
C ASP A 4 36.64 7.20 34.47
N ASP A 5 36.06 8.36 34.25
CA ASP A 5 35.03 8.96 35.09
C ASP A 5 33.67 8.38 34.65
N PRO A 6 33.01 7.54 35.47
CA PRO A 6 31.75 6.90 35.08
C PRO A 6 30.55 7.87 35.08
N GLU A 7 30.72 9.14 35.47
CA GLU A 7 29.60 10.07 35.66
C GLU A 7 29.22 10.91 34.43
N THR A 8 29.80 10.64 33.25
CA THR A 8 29.53 11.46 32.03
C THR A 8 29.15 10.68 30.77
N GLU A 9 28.75 9.41 30.86
CA GLU A 9 28.16 8.71 29.72
C GLU A 9 26.66 9.04 29.61
N THR A 10 26.34 10.23 29.09
CA THR A 10 24.97 10.61 28.78
C THR A 10 24.50 9.84 27.55
N VAL A 11 23.71 8.79 27.76
CA VAL A 11 23.06 8.05 26.68
C VAL A 11 21.98 8.93 26.04
N GLU A 12 22.27 9.43 24.84
CA GLU A 12 21.32 10.20 24.03
C GLU A 12 20.22 9.27 23.48
N PRO A 13 18.93 9.59 23.66
CA PRO A 13 17.86 8.80 23.07
C PRO A 13 17.91 8.88 21.54
N ARG A 14 17.85 7.72 20.89
CA ARG A 14 17.75 7.61 19.42
C ARG A 14 16.51 6.83 19.04
N GLU A 15 15.80 7.36 18.06
CA GLU A 15 14.65 6.69 17.48
C GLU A 15 15.10 5.75 16.35
N TYR A 16 14.53 4.54 16.33
CA TYR A 16 14.80 3.53 15.33
C TYR A 16 13.48 2.96 14.82
N TRP A 17 13.41 2.75 13.50
CA TRP A 17 12.26 2.17 12.84
C TRP A 17 12.60 0.74 12.38
N VAL A 18 11.71 -0.21 12.67
CA VAL A 18 11.85 -1.60 12.26
C VAL A 18 10.50 -2.13 11.76
N TRP A 19 10.55 -2.96 10.73
CA TRP A 19 9.39 -3.69 10.23
C TRP A 19 9.24 -5.01 11.00
N LEU A 20 8.04 -5.27 11.51
CA LEU A 20 7.70 -6.49 12.26
C LEU A 20 6.66 -7.31 11.52
N THR A 21 6.75 -8.64 11.62
CA THR A 21 5.67 -9.52 11.20
C THR A 21 4.52 -9.49 12.22
N PRO A 22 3.28 -9.85 11.85
CA PRO A 22 2.14 -9.83 12.76
C PRO A 22 2.34 -10.69 14.03
N GLY A 23 3.05 -11.83 13.93
CA GLY A 23 3.33 -12.68 15.10
C GLY A 23 4.33 -12.08 16.08
N GLN A 24 5.18 -11.16 15.61
CA GLN A 24 6.18 -10.47 16.42
C GLN A 24 5.64 -9.21 17.09
N ALA A 25 4.54 -8.63 16.58
CA ALA A 25 3.89 -7.47 17.17
C ALA A 25 2.91 -7.92 18.27
N GLN A 26 3.24 -7.62 19.53
CA GLN A 26 2.38 -7.90 20.69
C GLN A 26 2.00 -6.59 21.40
N PRO A 27 0.80 -6.49 22.00
CA PRO A 27 0.44 -5.36 22.85
C PRO A 27 1.43 -5.20 24.00
N ILE A 28 1.75 -3.96 24.35
CA ILE A 28 2.60 -3.67 25.50
C ILE A 28 1.76 -3.83 26.78
N ASP A 29 2.30 -4.58 27.74
CA ASP A 29 1.63 -4.81 29.02
C ASP A 29 1.30 -3.50 29.74
N GLY A 30 0.07 -3.42 30.26
CA GLY A 30 -0.42 -2.24 30.99
C GLY A 30 -0.86 -1.07 30.12
N VAL A 31 -0.67 -1.12 28.79
CA VAL A 31 -1.14 -0.07 27.87
C VAL A 31 -2.58 -0.35 27.42
N ARG A 32 -3.41 0.68 27.51
CA ARG A 32 -4.81 0.65 27.08
C ARG A 32 -4.94 1.10 25.63
N TYR A 33 -5.40 0.20 24.77
CA TYR A 33 -5.55 0.43 23.32
C TYR A 33 -7.00 0.69 22.89
N ASP A 34 -7.95 0.74 23.81
CA ASP A 34 -9.38 0.83 23.53
C ASP A 34 -9.81 2.16 22.89
N ALA A 35 -9.01 3.22 23.05
CA ALA A 35 -9.23 4.50 22.40
C ALA A 35 -8.65 4.56 20.97
N ILE A 36 -7.88 3.56 20.53
CA ILE A 36 -7.31 3.55 19.18
C ILE A 36 -8.40 3.12 18.18
N PRO A 37 -8.73 3.95 17.17
CA PRO A 37 -9.67 3.56 16.12
C PRO A 37 -9.22 2.28 15.44
N ARG A 38 -10.10 1.28 15.43
CA ARG A 38 -9.85 0.01 14.73
C ARG A 38 -10.54 0.05 13.38
N TYR A 39 -9.77 -0.20 12.33
CA TYR A 39 -10.29 -0.37 10.98
C TYR A 39 -10.28 -1.86 10.64
N PRO A 40 -11.39 -2.44 10.16
CA PRO A 40 -11.39 -3.83 9.75
C PRO A 40 -10.42 -3.99 8.56
N LEU A 41 -9.48 -4.93 8.69
CA LEU A 41 -8.72 -5.38 7.53
C LEU A 41 -9.72 -6.07 6.58
N ARG A 42 -9.85 -5.60 5.34
CA ARG A 42 -10.53 -6.39 4.30
C ARG A 42 -9.75 -7.69 4.18
N ARG A 43 -10.34 -8.78 4.66
CA ARG A 43 -9.83 -10.12 4.42
C ARG A 43 -10.37 -10.54 3.05
N GLU A 44 -9.69 -10.12 2.00
CA GLU A 44 -9.72 -10.88 0.76
C GLU A 44 -8.93 -12.16 1.05
N GLU A 45 -9.54 -13.34 0.88
CA GLU A 45 -8.76 -14.57 0.89
C GLU A 45 -7.86 -14.51 -0.34
N PRO A 46 -6.52 -14.40 -0.19
CA PRO A 46 -5.66 -14.45 -1.34
C PRO A 46 -5.82 -15.86 -1.89
N THR A 47 -6.43 -15.99 -3.08
CA THR A 47 -6.24 -17.23 -3.82
C THR A 47 -4.73 -17.37 -4.00
N ALA A 48 -4.16 -18.56 -3.78
CA ALA A 48 -2.70 -18.77 -3.88
C ALA A 48 -2.14 -18.32 -5.26
N GLN A 49 -3.01 -18.18 -6.26
CA GLN A 49 -2.71 -17.65 -7.59
C GLN A 49 -2.66 -16.11 -7.66
N ALA A 50 -3.39 -15.39 -6.78
CA ALA A 50 -3.36 -13.93 -6.66
C ALA A 50 -2.14 -13.41 -5.91
N ALA A 51 -1.67 -14.15 -4.90
CA ALA A 51 -0.53 -13.73 -4.08
C ALA A 51 0.80 -13.62 -4.88
N ASP A 52 0.95 -14.43 -5.93
CA ASP A 52 2.18 -14.48 -6.75
C ASP A 52 2.07 -13.71 -8.08
N ARG A 53 0.89 -13.20 -8.45
CA ARG A 53 0.67 -12.56 -9.75
C ARG A 53 0.41 -11.07 -9.59
N TRP A 54 1.50 -10.31 -9.59
CA TRP A 54 1.46 -8.85 -9.62
C TRP A 54 1.25 -8.39 -11.06
N ALA A 55 -0.02 -8.25 -11.44
CA ALA A 55 -0.44 -7.71 -12.72
C ALA A 55 -1.54 -6.66 -12.53
N TRP A 56 -1.68 -5.77 -13.50
CA TRP A 56 -2.61 -4.64 -13.45
C TRP A 56 -3.51 -4.60 -14.69
N LYS A 57 -4.69 -4.01 -14.57
CA LYS A 57 -5.63 -3.81 -15.69
C LYS A 57 -6.03 -2.34 -15.79
N ILE A 58 -6.29 -1.86 -17.00
CA ILE A 58 -6.80 -0.50 -17.24
C ILE A 58 -8.30 -0.56 -17.52
N GLN A 59 -9.07 0.20 -16.75
CA GLN A 59 -10.41 0.62 -17.13
C GLN A 59 -10.36 1.98 -17.82
N ARG A 60 -10.97 2.09 -19.00
CA ARG A 60 -11.18 3.36 -19.69
C ARG A 60 -12.63 3.80 -19.46
N THR A 61 -12.83 4.83 -18.66
CA THR A 61 -14.15 5.43 -18.49
C THR A 61 -14.43 6.39 -19.64
N ARG A 62 -15.61 6.28 -20.25
CA ARG A 62 -16.00 7.19 -21.33
C ARG A 62 -16.36 8.55 -20.74
N ALA A 63 -16.06 9.61 -21.49
CA ALA A 63 -16.58 10.93 -21.20
C ALA A 63 -18.12 10.89 -21.28
N VAL A 64 -18.81 11.16 -20.17
CA VAL A 64 -20.27 11.25 -20.11
C VAL A 64 -20.63 12.63 -19.57
N GLY A 65 -21.50 13.35 -20.28
CA GLY A 65 -22.05 14.63 -19.81
C GLY A 65 -21.01 15.73 -19.55
N GLY A 66 -19.97 15.83 -20.38
CA GLY A 66 -18.95 16.88 -20.27
C GLY A 66 -17.81 16.60 -19.28
N ARG A 67 -17.82 15.46 -18.57
CA ARG A 67 -16.66 15.02 -17.79
C ARG A 67 -15.62 14.37 -18.72
N PRO A 68 -14.33 14.73 -18.62
CA PRO A 68 -13.29 14.03 -19.37
C PRO A 68 -13.27 12.55 -18.97
N GLY A 69 -13.02 11.67 -19.95
CA GLY A 69 -12.81 10.25 -19.65
C GLY A 69 -11.59 10.08 -18.76
N ALA A 70 -11.65 9.14 -17.81
CA ALA A 70 -10.57 8.83 -16.88
C ALA A 70 -10.02 7.42 -17.15
N LEU A 71 -8.73 7.24 -16.85
CA LEU A 71 -8.07 5.95 -16.85
C LEU A 71 -7.97 5.48 -15.40
N VAL A 72 -8.50 4.30 -15.09
CA VAL A 72 -8.37 3.72 -13.75
C VAL A 72 -7.51 2.48 -13.85
N VAL A 73 -6.45 2.41 -13.04
CA VAL A 73 -5.57 1.23 -12.93
C VAL A 73 -6.02 0.38 -11.76
N HIS A 74 -6.26 -0.89 -12.02
CA HIS A 74 -6.72 -1.88 -11.04
C HIS A 74 -5.70 -3.01 -10.89
N VAL A 75 -5.74 -3.72 -9.76
CA VAL A 75 -5.10 -5.03 -9.63
C VAL A 75 -5.83 -6.04 -10.54
N TRP A 76 -5.12 -7.05 -11.03
CA TRP A 76 -5.61 -8.00 -12.05
C TRP A 76 -6.92 -8.72 -11.70
N ASP A 77 -7.19 -8.95 -10.41
CA ASP A 77 -8.34 -9.67 -9.86
C ASP A 77 -9.44 -8.74 -9.30
N CYS A 78 -9.30 -7.43 -9.47
CA CYS A 78 -10.33 -6.48 -9.07
C CYS A 78 -11.66 -6.76 -9.77
N GLU A 79 -12.74 -6.93 -8.99
CA GLU A 79 -14.08 -7.23 -9.52
C GLU A 79 -14.65 -6.09 -10.39
N GLU A 80 -14.24 -4.85 -10.12
CA GLU A 80 -14.64 -3.67 -10.89
C GLU A 80 -13.85 -3.50 -12.20
N ALA A 81 -12.70 -4.19 -12.32
CA ALA A 81 -11.88 -4.11 -13.51
C ALA A 81 -12.55 -4.83 -14.69
N PRO A 82 -12.36 -4.36 -15.94
CA PRO A 82 -12.86 -5.07 -17.10
C PRO A 82 -12.26 -6.47 -17.19
N ARG A 83 -13.12 -7.49 -17.27
CA ARG A 83 -12.71 -8.91 -17.27
C ARG A 83 -11.73 -9.26 -18.40
N GLU A 84 -11.92 -8.64 -19.56
CA GLU A 84 -11.12 -8.85 -20.77
C GLU A 84 -10.05 -7.76 -20.99
N ALA A 85 -9.77 -6.93 -19.98
CA ALA A 85 -8.67 -5.98 -20.10
C ALA A 85 -7.33 -6.70 -20.16
N GLU A 86 -6.45 -6.20 -21.04
CA GLU A 86 -5.06 -6.61 -21.11
C GLU A 86 -4.38 -6.41 -19.76
N GLU A 87 -3.59 -7.41 -19.38
CA GLU A 87 -2.79 -7.36 -18.18
C GLU A 87 -1.48 -6.64 -18.45
N LEU A 88 -1.15 -5.74 -17.55
CA LEU A 88 0.06 -4.95 -17.57
C LEU A 88 1.02 -5.43 -16.50
N ASP A 89 2.31 -5.21 -16.75
CA ASP A 89 3.32 -5.22 -15.71
C ASP A 89 3.36 -3.88 -14.95
N VAL A 90 4.22 -3.82 -13.92
CA VAL A 90 4.31 -2.66 -13.03
C VAL A 90 4.77 -1.40 -13.76
N HIS A 91 5.68 -1.53 -14.73
CA HIS A 91 6.21 -0.39 -15.47
C HIS A 91 5.15 0.20 -16.38
N ALA A 92 4.43 -0.65 -17.11
CA ALA A 92 3.32 -0.25 -17.96
C ALA A 92 2.18 0.38 -17.14
N ALA A 93 1.88 -0.15 -15.95
CA ALA A 93 0.91 0.45 -15.03
C ALA A 93 1.33 1.87 -14.59
N LEU A 94 2.59 2.07 -14.22
CA LEU A 94 3.13 3.38 -13.83
C LEU A 94 3.13 4.38 -15.00
N GLU A 95 3.44 3.94 -16.22
CA GLU A 95 3.32 4.78 -17.43
C GLU A 95 1.88 5.26 -17.68
N VAL A 96 0.89 4.44 -17.35
CA VAL A 96 -0.52 4.83 -17.44
C VAL A 96 -0.84 5.88 -16.38
N LEU A 97 -0.39 5.70 -15.15
CA LEU A 97 -0.63 6.63 -14.04
C LEU A 97 0.04 8.00 -14.25
N ARG A 98 1.12 8.08 -15.04
CA ARG A 98 1.71 9.35 -15.47
C ARG A 98 0.80 10.20 -16.38
N ARG A 99 -0.25 9.62 -16.95
CA ARG A 99 -1.14 10.33 -17.88
C ARG A 99 -2.10 11.24 -17.11
N PRO A 100 -2.38 12.47 -17.60
CA PRO A 100 -3.36 13.34 -16.98
C PRO A 100 -4.73 12.67 -16.84
N GLY A 101 -5.30 12.69 -15.63
CA GLY A 101 -6.60 12.09 -15.34
C GLY A 101 -6.56 10.56 -15.19
N ALA A 102 -5.38 9.94 -15.16
CA ALA A 102 -5.23 8.58 -14.69
C ALA A 102 -5.23 8.52 -13.15
N THR A 103 -5.86 7.50 -12.58
CA THR A 103 -5.89 7.26 -11.15
C THR A 103 -5.75 5.77 -10.87
N ALA A 104 -5.24 5.42 -9.69
CA ALA A 104 -5.23 4.05 -9.21
C ALA A 104 -6.52 3.78 -8.43
N CYS A 105 -7.09 2.59 -8.60
CA CYS A 105 -8.30 2.18 -7.90
C CYS A 105 -8.03 2.02 -6.40
N THR A 106 -8.76 2.76 -5.58
CA THR A 106 -8.71 2.70 -4.12
C THR A 106 -9.43 1.47 -3.54
N GLU A 107 -10.36 0.89 -4.30
CA GLU A 107 -11.17 -0.25 -3.83
C GLU A 107 -10.39 -1.56 -3.83
N CYS A 108 -9.49 -1.77 -4.80
CA CYS A 108 -8.62 -2.96 -4.85
C CYS A 108 -7.22 -2.72 -4.28
N GLY A 109 -6.96 -1.56 -3.67
CA GLY A 109 -5.64 -1.21 -3.12
C GLY A 109 -4.56 -0.98 -4.17
N ALA A 110 -4.91 -0.73 -5.44
CA ALA A 110 -3.94 -0.42 -6.48
C ALA A 110 -3.19 0.91 -6.18
N ASP A 111 -3.86 1.84 -5.50
CA ASP A 111 -3.28 3.08 -4.99
C ASP A 111 -2.22 2.84 -3.91
N VAL A 112 -2.44 1.87 -3.02
CA VAL A 112 -1.48 1.47 -2.00
C VAL A 112 -0.29 0.74 -2.63
N ALA A 113 -0.55 -0.12 -3.61
CA ALA A 113 0.49 -0.91 -4.27
C ALA A 113 1.40 -0.06 -5.18
N LEU A 114 0.83 0.89 -5.94
CA LEU A 114 1.57 1.71 -6.91
C LEU A 114 1.96 3.09 -6.37
N GLY A 115 1.28 3.60 -5.35
CA GLY A 115 1.51 4.93 -4.77
C GLY A 115 2.96 5.19 -4.35
N PRO A 116 3.64 4.25 -3.65
CA PRO A 116 5.05 4.41 -3.26
C PRO A 116 6.04 4.44 -4.44
N LEU A 117 5.61 4.10 -5.66
CA LEU A 117 6.46 4.00 -6.85
C LEU A 117 6.28 5.18 -7.83
N MET A 118 5.38 6.11 -7.52
CA MET A 118 5.13 7.34 -8.30
C MET A 118 5.91 8.52 -7.75
#